data_AF-A0A8K0P169-F1
#
_entry.id   AF-A0A8K0P169-F1
#
_cell.length_a   1.000
_cell.length_b   1.000
_cell.length_c   1.000
_cell.angle_alpha   90.00
_cell.angle_beta   90.00
_cell.angle_gamma   90.00
#
_symmetry.space_group_name_H-M   'P 1'
#
loop_
_entity.id
_entity.type
_entity.pdbx_description
1 polymer ?
#
loop_
_entity_poly.entity_id
_entity_poly.type
_entity_poly.pdbx_seq_one_letter_code
_entity_poly.pdbx_strand_id
1 'polypeptide(L)'
;MVRPRKWSEPWDSATVCPGHNFPAKWVIHVNGPTWNEADAAEKLEKTVKNLLTLADQKNLKSLAIPSIGSGRAGFPKQQAAQTILKAISNYFVNVMTSSLKQIYFVLKDMESIGIYTAELAKLDS
;
A
#
# COMPACT_ATOMS: atom_id res chain seq x y z
N MET A 1 17.56 -15.03 -19.92
CA MET A 1 17.92 -13.60 -19.89
C MET A 1 16.67 -12.80 -19.48
N VAL A 2 16.50 -12.53 -18.19
CA VAL A 2 15.34 -11.81 -17.67
C VAL A 2 15.60 -10.32 -17.93
N ARG A 3 14.82 -9.69 -18.81
CA ARG A 3 14.96 -8.25 -19.08
C ARG A 3 14.71 -7.48 -17.77
N PRO A 4 15.56 -6.50 -17.40
CA PRO A 4 15.24 -5.63 -16.28
C PRO A 4 13.93 -4.91 -16.63
N ARG A 5 12.88 -5.11 -15.82
CA ARG A 5 11.64 -4.34 -15.94
C ARG A 5 11.92 -2.90 -15.54
N LYS A 6 12.34 -2.09 -16.51
CA LYS A 6 12.35 -0.64 -16.38
C LYS A 6 10.89 -0.20 -16.37
N TRP A 7 10.38 0.16 -15.19
CA TRP A 7 9.03 0.69 -15.06
C TRP A 7 8.97 1.99 -15.87
N SER A 8 8.17 2.02 -16.94
CA SER A 8 7.97 3.22 -17.76
C SER A 8 6.91 4.15 -17.17
N GLU A 9 6.17 3.69 -16.18
CA GLU A 9 5.12 4.45 -15.51
C GLU A 9 5.75 5.36 -14.44
N PRO A 10 5.19 6.57 -14.22
CA PRO A 10 5.70 7.52 -13.24
C PRO A 10 5.71 6.94 -11.81
N TRP A 11 6.47 7.58 -10.93
CA TRP A 11 6.37 7.33 -9.49
C TRP A 11 4.91 7.49 -9.03
N ASP A 12 4.49 6.70 -8.05
CA ASP A 12 3.10 6.61 -7.55
C ASP A 12 2.10 5.92 -8.48
N SER A 13 2.53 5.41 -9.65
CA SER A 13 1.65 4.63 -10.52
C SER A 13 1.24 3.30 -9.91
N ALA A 14 0.01 2.90 -10.18
CA ALA A 14 -0.53 1.62 -9.82
C ALA A 14 -1.20 0.99 -11.05
N THR A 15 -0.88 -0.26 -11.33
CA THR A 15 -1.45 -1.03 -12.44
C THR A 15 -2.01 -2.34 -11.94
N VAL A 16 -3.03 -2.87 -12.60
CA VAL A 16 -3.75 -4.06 -12.14
C VAL A 16 -3.74 -5.15 -13.19
N CYS A 17 -3.45 -6.37 -12.76
CA CYS A 17 -3.47 -7.56 -13.61
C CYS A 17 -4.31 -8.66 -12.96
N PRO A 18 -4.91 -9.58 -13.73
CA PRO A 18 -5.62 -10.72 -13.15
C PRO A 18 -4.65 -11.59 -12.34
N GLY A 19 -5.13 -12.14 -11.23
CA GLY A 19 -4.38 -13.08 -10.40
C GLY A 19 -4.35 -14.47 -11.03
N HIS A 20 -3.59 -14.62 -12.12
CA HIS A 20 -3.42 -15.91 -12.77
C HIS A 20 -2.72 -16.88 -11.79
N ASN A 21 -3.42 -17.94 -11.39
CA ASN A 21 -2.94 -18.97 -10.46
C ASN A 21 -2.70 -18.50 -9.01
N PHE A 22 -3.29 -17.37 -8.59
CA PHE A 22 -3.30 -16.92 -7.19
C PHE A 22 -4.71 -17.04 -6.59
N PRO A 23 -4.82 -17.23 -5.26
CA PRO A 23 -6.12 -17.13 -4.58
C PRO A 23 -6.77 -15.74 -4.71
N ALA A 24 -5.96 -14.71 -4.95
CA ALA A 24 -6.42 -13.34 -5.19
C ALA A 24 -6.93 -13.19 -6.63
N LYS A 25 -8.09 -12.52 -6.79
CA LYS A 25 -8.69 -12.26 -8.11
C LYS A 25 -7.84 -11.32 -8.97
N TRP A 26 -7.20 -10.35 -8.33
CA TRP A 26 -6.42 -9.30 -8.97
C TRP A 26 -5.12 -9.08 -8.20
N VAL A 27 -4.08 -8.68 -8.94
CA VAL A 27 -2.79 -8.24 -8.40
C VAL A 27 -2.61 -6.78 -8.79
N ILE A 28 -2.47 -5.93 -7.78
CA ILE A 28 -2.17 -4.51 -7.97
C ILE A 28 -0.66 -4.33 -7.82
N HIS A 29 0.00 -3.93 -8.89
CA HIS A 29 1.39 -3.55 -8.90
C HIS A 29 1.49 -2.06 -8.62
N VAL A 30 2.30 -1.69 -7.63
CA VAL A 30 2.52 -0.29 -7.23
C VAL A 30 4.00 0.06 -7.36
N ASN A 31 4.29 1.24 -7.90
CA ASN A 31 5.65 1.79 -7.90
C ASN A 31 5.80 2.82 -6.76
N GLY A 32 6.19 2.31 -5.59
CA GLY A 32 6.41 3.15 -4.41
C GLY A 32 7.73 3.93 -4.45
N PRO A 33 7.81 5.06 -3.74
CA PRO A 33 9.02 5.88 -3.69
C PRO A 33 10.17 5.20 -2.92
N THR A 34 11.37 5.72 -3.10
CA THR A 34 12.53 5.40 -2.26
C THR A 34 12.63 6.42 -1.11
N TRP A 35 13.01 6.00 0.10
CA TRP A 35 13.06 6.88 1.28
C TRP A 35 13.96 8.11 1.11
N ASN A 36 15.06 7.97 0.36
CA ASN A 36 16.03 9.04 0.15
C ASN A 36 15.65 10.03 -0.97
N GLU A 37 14.43 9.95 -1.51
CA GLU A 37 13.93 10.92 -2.47
C GLU A 37 13.21 12.09 -1.79
N ALA A 38 13.18 13.24 -2.45
CA ALA A 38 12.31 14.33 -2.05
C ALA A 38 10.84 13.84 -2.02
N ASP A 39 10.13 14.28 -0.98
CA ASP A 39 8.70 14.03 -0.77
C ASP A 39 8.32 12.55 -0.70
N ALA A 40 9.25 11.70 -0.25
CA ALA A 40 9.07 10.24 -0.19
C ALA A 40 7.80 9.85 0.62
N ALA A 41 7.51 10.54 1.72
CA ALA A 41 6.29 10.29 2.50
C ALA A 41 5.00 10.64 1.73
N GLU A 42 4.98 11.76 1.02
CA GLU A 42 3.81 12.19 0.24
C GLU A 42 3.57 11.26 -0.97
N LYS A 43 4.64 10.87 -1.65
CA LYS A 43 4.60 9.86 -2.72
C LYS A 43 4.09 8.51 -2.21
N LEU A 44 4.48 8.10 -1.01
CA LEU A 44 3.99 6.86 -0.40
C LEU A 44 2.49 6.97 -0.09
N GLU A 45 2.05 8.09 0.49
CA GLU A 45 0.62 8.35 0.72
C GLU A 45 -0.17 8.31 -0.61
N LYS A 46 0.35 8.93 -1.67
CA LYS A 46 -0.27 8.92 -2.99
C LYS A 46 -0.31 7.52 -3.62
N THR A 47 0.76 6.75 -3.47
CA THR A 47 0.81 5.34 -3.87
C THR A 47 -0.30 4.53 -3.19
N VAL A 48 -0.50 4.75 -1.88
CA VAL A 48 -1.56 4.10 -1.10
C VAL A 48 -2.96 4.58 -1.51
N LYS A 49 -3.15 5.86 -1.85
CA LYS A 49 -4.44 6.32 -2.39
C LYS A 49 -4.75 5.70 -3.75
N ASN A 50 -3.75 5.61 -4.63
CA ASN A 50 -3.91 5.05 -5.97
C ASN A 50 -4.25 3.56 -5.94
N LEU A 51 -3.59 2.78 -5.06
CA LEU A 51 -3.90 1.35 -4.93
C LEU A 51 -5.32 1.11 -4.40
N LEU A 52 -5.80 1.93 -3.44
CA LEU A 52 -7.16 1.83 -2.91
C LEU A 52 -8.20 2.19 -3.98
N THR A 53 -7.93 3.26 -4.74
CA THR A 53 -8.78 3.69 -5.85
C THR A 53 -8.91 2.62 -6.92
N LEU A 54 -7.81 1.95 -7.29
CA LEU A 54 -7.84 0.83 -8.23
C LEU A 54 -8.59 -0.38 -7.71
N ALA A 55 -8.47 -0.67 -6.41
CA ALA A 55 -9.24 -1.73 -5.79
C ALA A 55 -10.75 -1.43 -5.82
N ASP A 56 -11.15 -0.18 -5.59
CA ASP A 56 -12.55 0.24 -5.69
C ASP A 56 -13.07 0.25 -7.13
N GLN A 57 -12.27 0.67 -8.10
CA GLN A 57 -12.62 0.58 -9.53
C GLN A 57 -12.85 -0.88 -9.98
N LYS A 58 -12.21 -1.84 -9.33
CA LYS A 58 -12.41 -3.28 -9.55
C LYS A 58 -13.46 -3.90 -8.62
N ASN A 59 -14.13 -3.08 -7.80
CA ASN A 59 -15.19 -3.47 -6.88
C ASN A 59 -14.75 -4.61 -5.93
N LEU A 60 -13.52 -4.48 -5.39
CA LEU A 60 -12.93 -5.48 -4.51
C LEU A 60 -13.45 -5.29 -3.09
N LYS A 61 -13.82 -6.40 -2.44
CA LYS A 61 -14.28 -6.38 -1.04
C LYS A 61 -13.14 -6.47 -0.03
N SER A 62 -12.01 -7.03 -0.44
CA SER A 62 -10.84 -7.21 0.41
C SER A 62 -9.55 -6.95 -0.36
N LEU A 63 -8.56 -6.46 0.37
CA LEU A 63 -7.25 -6.11 -0.16
C LEU A 63 -6.16 -6.53 0.83
N ALA A 64 -5.10 -7.18 0.35
CA ALA A 64 -3.94 -7.51 1.16
C ALA A 64 -2.75 -6.63 0.76
N ILE A 65 -2.17 -5.93 1.73
CA ILE A 65 -1.10 -4.97 1.56
C ILE A 65 0.12 -5.46 2.35
N PRO A 66 1.29 -5.63 1.72
CA PRO A 66 2.53 -5.88 2.45
C PRO A 66 3.01 -4.59 3.15
N SER A 67 4.10 -4.65 3.91
CA SER A 67 4.74 -3.42 4.42
C SER A 67 5.40 -2.65 3.26
N ILE A 68 4.64 -1.79 2.58
CA ILE A 68 5.12 -1.01 1.42
C ILE A 68 6.20 -0.03 1.89
N GLY A 69 7.33 0.02 1.18
CA GLY A 69 8.42 0.96 1.48
C GLY A 69 9.47 0.47 2.48
N SER A 70 9.09 -0.35 3.48
CA SER A 70 9.98 -0.76 4.58
C SER A 70 10.99 -1.85 4.24
N GLY A 71 10.94 -2.39 3.02
CA GLY A 71 11.92 -3.33 2.49
C GLY A 71 13.03 -2.62 1.70
N ARG A 72 13.14 -2.92 0.41
CA ARG A 72 14.20 -2.42 -0.48
C ARG A 72 14.22 -0.90 -0.67
N ALA A 73 13.11 -0.22 -0.42
CA ALA A 73 13.01 1.24 -0.54
C ALA A 73 13.56 1.99 0.69
N GLY A 74 13.92 1.29 1.77
CA GLY A 74 14.66 1.85 2.90
C GLY A 74 13.86 2.76 3.82
N PHE A 75 12.52 2.74 3.78
CA PHE A 75 11.73 3.51 4.72
C PHE A 75 11.89 2.96 6.14
N PRO A 76 12.04 3.83 7.16
CA PRO A 76 11.88 3.42 8.55
C PRO A 76 10.52 2.73 8.74
N LYS A 77 10.52 1.54 9.35
CA LYS A 77 9.30 0.71 9.51
C LYS A 77 8.15 1.49 10.15
N GLN A 78 8.44 2.26 11.19
CA GLN A 78 7.47 3.10 11.90
C GLN A 78 6.87 4.18 10.98
N GLN A 79 7.72 4.88 10.24
CA GLN A 79 7.29 5.97 9.38
C GLN A 79 6.49 5.45 8.18
N ALA A 80 6.90 4.33 7.58
CA ALA A 80 6.11 3.64 6.57
C ALA A 80 4.73 3.23 7.08
N ALA A 81 4.67 2.57 8.25
CA ALA A 81 3.41 2.13 8.85
C ALA A 81 2.48 3.32 9.13
N GLN A 82 3.00 4.38 9.74
CA GLN A 82 2.27 5.60 10.04
C GLN A 82 1.70 6.23 8.76
N THR A 83 2.53 6.41 7.71
CA THR A 83 2.10 7.01 6.44
C THR A 83 1.04 6.16 5.76
N ILE A 84 1.21 4.84 5.72
CA ILE A 84 0.25 3.91 5.08
C ILE A 84 -1.10 3.95 5.80
N LEU A 85 -1.08 3.82 7.13
CA LEU A 85 -2.29 3.81 7.95
C LEU A 85 -3.04 5.13 7.89
N LYS A 86 -2.32 6.26 7.97
CA LYS A 86 -2.89 7.60 7.79
C LYS A 86 -3.52 7.76 6.40
N ALA A 87 -2.84 7.31 5.35
CA ALA A 87 -3.36 7.39 3.97
C ALA A 87 -4.65 6.58 3.79
N ILE A 88 -4.71 5.38 4.39
CA ILE A 88 -5.91 4.52 4.38
C ILE A 88 -7.06 5.18 5.13
N SER A 89 -6.81 5.68 6.36
CA SER A 89 -7.82 6.38 7.15
C SER A 89 -8.38 7.60 6.39
N ASN A 90 -7.48 8.45 5.88
CA ASN A 90 -7.85 9.59 5.05
C ASN A 90 -8.65 9.19 3.81
N TYR A 91 -8.32 8.08 3.16
CA TYR A 91 -9.06 7.60 2.00
C TYR A 91 -10.51 7.27 2.35
N PHE A 92 -10.75 6.48 3.41
CA PHE A 92 -12.10 6.09 3.82
C PHE A 92 -12.93 7.24 4.39
N VAL A 93 -12.31 8.23 5.02
CA VAL A 93 -13.01 9.45 5.46
C VAL A 93 -13.52 10.25 4.25
N ASN A 94 -12.77 10.29 3.15
CA ASN A 94 -13.15 11.06 1.96
C ASN A 94 -14.03 10.27 0.97
N VAL A 95 -13.95 8.94 0.97
CA VAL A 95 -14.67 8.08 0.01
C VAL A 95 -15.78 7.32 0.73
N MET A 96 -17.01 7.86 0.71
CA MET A 96 -18.16 7.26 1.40
C MET A 96 -18.71 5.98 0.74
N THR A 97 -18.39 5.73 -0.53
CA THR A 97 -18.95 4.62 -1.32
C THR A 97 -17.92 3.53 -1.65
N SER A 98 -16.88 3.39 -0.84
CA SER A 98 -15.86 2.36 -1.04
C SER A 98 -16.45 0.95 -1.00
N SER A 99 -16.04 0.11 -1.94
CA SER A 99 -16.39 -1.31 -2.01
C SER A 99 -15.57 -2.17 -1.06
N LEU A 100 -14.41 -1.65 -0.63
CA LEU A 100 -13.50 -2.30 0.30
C LEU A 100 -14.09 -2.38 1.70
N LYS A 101 -14.17 -3.61 2.23
CA LYS A 101 -14.63 -3.90 3.60
C LYS A 101 -13.51 -4.35 4.52
N GLN A 102 -12.45 -4.92 3.96
CA GLN A 102 -11.36 -5.51 4.74
C GLN A 102 -10.01 -5.21 4.09
N ILE A 103 -9.07 -4.68 4.89
CA ILE A 103 -7.67 -4.51 4.49
C ILE A 103 -6.82 -5.37 5.42
N TYR A 104 -6.00 -6.23 4.83
CA TYR A 104 -5.07 -7.10 5.53
C TYR A 104 -3.65 -6.56 5.41
N PHE A 105 -2.95 -6.40 6.52
CA PHE A 105 -1.52 -6.13 6.51
C PHE A 105 -0.74 -7.44 6.63
N VAL A 106 -0.03 -7.82 5.57
CA VAL A 106 0.76 -9.06 5.53
C VAL A 106 2.19 -8.75 5.96
N LEU A 107 2.49 -9.02 7.23
CA LEU A 107 3.77 -8.70 7.88
C LEU A 107 4.52 -9.99 8.22
N LYS A 108 5.84 -9.98 8.05
CA LYS A 108 6.69 -11.17 8.23
C LYS A 108 7.31 -11.25 9.63
N ASP A 109 7.76 -10.12 10.15
CA ASP A 109 8.51 -10.03 11.41
C ASP A 109 7.69 -9.42 12.56
N MET A 110 7.99 -9.87 13.78
CA MET A 110 7.32 -9.42 15.00
C MET A 110 7.51 -7.92 15.27
N GLU A 111 8.62 -7.34 14.84
CA GLU A 111 8.89 -5.91 14.97
C GLU A 111 7.90 -5.11 14.11
N SER A 112 7.75 -5.46 12.83
CA SER A 112 6.73 -4.84 11.97
C SER A 112 5.32 -5.05 12.50
N ILE A 113 4.98 -6.24 13.03
CA ILE A 113 3.68 -6.48 13.65
C ILE A 113 3.46 -5.51 14.82
N GLY A 114 4.41 -5.42 15.76
CA GLY A 114 4.31 -4.54 16.91
C GLY A 114 4.16 -3.06 16.52
N ILE A 115 4.89 -2.62 15.50
CA ILE A 115 4.78 -1.26 14.97
C ILE A 115 3.39 -1.01 14.37
N TYR A 116 2.90 -1.90 13.49
CA TYR A 116 1.58 -1.71 12.88
C TYR A 116 0.46 -1.78 13.91
N THR A 117 0.56 -2.65 14.92
CA THR A 117 -0.40 -2.72 16.03
C THR A 117 -0.40 -1.43 16.85
N ALA A 118 0.78 -0.89 17.18
CA ALA A 118 0.90 0.36 17.93
C ALA A 118 0.37 1.57 17.14
N GLU A 119 0.63 1.63 15.83
CA GLU A 119 0.12 2.71 14.98
C GLU A 119 -1.39 2.58 14.72
N LEU A 120 -1.93 1.36 14.61
CA LEU A 120 -3.37 1.12 14.51
C LEU A 120 -4.11 1.58 15.77
N ALA A 121 -3.56 1.29 16.96
CA ALA A 121 -4.17 1.72 18.23
C ALA A 121 -4.31 3.26 18.34
N LYS A 122 -3.44 4.02 17.66
CA LYS A 122 -3.52 5.49 17.61
C LYS A 122 -4.62 6.01 16.69
N LEU A 123 -5.09 5.22 15.73
CA LEU A 123 -6.18 5.61 14.82
C LEU A 123 -7.55 5.41 15.46
N ASP A 124 -7.66 4.51 16.43
CA ASP A 124 -8.90 4.24 17.18
C ASP A 124 -9.10 5.21 18.38
N SER A 125 -8.10 6.05 18.67
CA SER A 125 -8.10 7.04 19.77
C SER A 125 -8.51 8.43 19.29
#